data_AF-A0A6B3FNU7-F1
#
_entry.id   AF-A0A6B3FNU7-F1
#
_cell.length_a   1.000
_cell.length_b   1.000
_cell.length_c   1.000
_cell.angle_alpha   90.00
_cell.angle_beta   90.00
_cell.angle_gamma   90.00
#
_symmetry.space_group_name_H-M   'P 1'
#
loop_
_entity.id
_entity.type
_entity.pdbx_description
1 polymer ?
#
loop_
_entity_poly.entity_id
_entity_poly.type
_entity_poly.pdbx_seq_one_letter_code
_entity_poly.pdbx_strand_id
1 'polypeptide(L)'
;MPAVIVDCAIYRDGRRTERPDDFSDALDEARASHDAFLWIGLHEPTEEEFDLVRDEFGLHPLAVEDALRAHQRPKLEVYDDSLFVVLKPIVYEPESDTVSADELMVFIGDAFVVTVRHGEGAPLAAVRRRLESEPEVLKHGPTAVLYAVSDAVVDHYMDVAGELQVDLEELEAQVF
;
A
#
# COMPACT_ATOMS: atom_id res chain seq x y z
N MET A 1 22.73 0.88 -2.70
CA MET A 1 21.44 0.78 -3.40
C MET A 1 20.38 1.04 -2.34
N PRO A 2 19.38 1.92 -2.57
CA PRO A 2 18.29 2.03 -1.62
C PRO A 2 17.66 0.65 -1.46
N ALA A 3 17.37 0.25 -0.22
CA ALA A 3 16.71 -1.02 0.02
C ALA A 3 15.28 -0.93 -0.55
N VAL A 4 14.93 -1.85 -1.46
CA VAL A 4 13.59 -1.94 -2.04
C VAL A 4 12.51 -2.18 -1.01
N ILE A 5 12.86 -2.87 0.07
CA ILE A 5 12.05 -2.94 1.29
C ILE A 5 12.20 -1.61 2.03
N VAL A 6 11.23 -0.72 1.84
CA VAL A 6 11.20 0.60 2.49
C VAL A 6 10.78 0.52 3.95
N ASP A 7 9.91 -0.44 4.30
CA ASP A 7 9.56 -0.73 5.69
C ASP A 7 9.09 -2.18 5.84
N CYS A 8 9.38 -2.79 6.99
CA CYS A 8 8.92 -4.12 7.36
C CYS A 8 8.81 -4.20 8.89
N ALA A 9 7.68 -4.70 9.37
CA ALA A 9 7.47 -4.99 10.78
C ALA A 9 6.43 -6.10 10.96
N ILE A 10 6.53 -6.80 12.09
CA ILE A 10 5.44 -7.61 12.63
C ILE A 10 4.60 -6.70 13.55
N TYR A 11 3.29 -6.88 13.49
CA TYR A 11 2.34 -6.25 14.40
C TYR A 11 1.68 -7.34 15.21
N ARG A 12 1.81 -7.29 16.54
CA ARG A 12 1.20 -8.23 17.49
C ARG A 12 0.26 -7.46 18.42
N ASP A 13 -0.99 -7.89 18.50
CA ASP A 13 -2.05 -7.22 19.25
C ASP A 13 -2.11 -5.70 18.96
N GLY A 14 -2.02 -5.36 17.66
CA GLY A 14 -2.02 -3.98 17.18
C GLY A 14 -0.76 -3.16 17.49
N ARG A 15 0.33 -3.78 17.98
CA ARG A 15 1.59 -3.09 18.30
C ARG A 15 2.73 -3.57 17.42
N ARG A 16 3.48 -2.61 16.90
CA ARG A 16 4.71 -2.87 16.14
C ARG A 16 5.75 -3.55 17.03
N THR A 17 6.35 -4.63 16.54
CA THR A 17 7.51 -5.28 17.17
C THR A 17 8.78 -5.01 16.36
N GLU A 18 9.90 -5.59 16.79
CA GLU A 18 11.16 -5.51 16.05
C GLU A 18 11.02 -6.16 14.67
N ARG A 19 11.87 -5.71 13.73
CA ARG A 19 11.93 -6.25 12.38
C ARG A 19 12.40 -7.71 12.46
N PRO A 20 11.74 -8.64 11.74
CA PRO A 20 12.20 -10.02 11.72
C PRO A 20 13.53 -10.16 10.98
N ASP A 21 14.37 -11.09 11.46
CA ASP A 21 15.60 -11.49 10.80
C ASP A 21 15.31 -12.34 9.54
N ASP A 22 14.25 -13.14 9.57
CA ASP A 22 13.79 -14.02 8.49
C ASP A 22 12.26 -13.88 8.29
N PHE A 23 11.82 -13.77 7.03
CA PHE A 23 10.40 -13.57 6.72
C PHE A 23 9.56 -14.83 6.87
N SER A 24 10.14 -16.00 6.59
CA SER A 24 9.46 -17.29 6.65
C SER A 24 9.10 -17.61 8.10
N ASP A 25 10.10 -17.54 8.99
CA ASP A 25 9.93 -17.81 10.42
C ASP A 25 8.92 -16.83 11.04
N ALA A 26 9.00 -15.55 10.67
CA ALA A 26 8.09 -14.53 11.14
C ALA A 26 6.65 -14.74 10.67
N LEU A 27 6.46 -15.14 9.41
CA LEU A 27 5.14 -15.43 8.87
C LEU A 27 4.52 -16.65 9.55
N ASP A 28 5.29 -17.70 9.77
CA ASP A 28 4.85 -18.90 10.49
C ASP A 28 4.49 -18.59 11.95
N GLU A 29 5.26 -17.75 12.64
CA GLU A 29 4.94 -17.27 13.98
C GLU A 29 3.64 -16.45 14.01
N ALA A 30 3.45 -15.57 13.03
CA ALA A 30 2.25 -14.76 12.90
C ALA A 30 1.00 -15.64 12.67
N ARG A 31 1.10 -16.63 11.78
CA ARG A 31 0.05 -17.63 11.52
C ARG A 31 -0.30 -18.44 12.76
N ALA A 32 0.70 -18.89 13.53
CA ALA A 32 0.50 -19.72 14.70
C ALA A 32 -0.14 -18.97 15.88
N SER A 33 0.12 -17.67 16.00
CA SER A 33 -0.34 -16.86 17.14
C SER A 33 -1.73 -16.25 16.97
N HIS A 34 -2.22 -16.11 15.73
CA HIS A 34 -3.53 -15.56 15.37
C HIS A 34 -3.82 -14.12 15.87
N ASP A 35 -2.87 -13.48 16.54
CA ASP A 35 -2.92 -12.10 17.03
C ASP A 35 -1.83 -11.22 16.38
N ALA A 36 -1.13 -11.76 15.38
CA ALA A 36 -0.04 -11.08 14.71
C ALA A 36 -0.11 -11.17 13.18
N PHE A 37 0.47 -10.17 12.51
CA PHE A 37 0.65 -10.17 11.06
C PHE A 37 1.89 -9.38 10.63
N LEU A 38 2.41 -9.71 9.44
CA LEU A 38 3.52 -8.99 8.82
C LEU A 38 3.01 -7.89 7.89
N TRP A 39 3.64 -6.72 7.91
CA TRP A 39 3.39 -5.69 6.91
C TRP A 39 4.69 -5.23 6.24
N ILE A 40 4.84 -5.60 4.98
CA ILE A 40 5.98 -5.29 4.12
C ILE A 40 5.61 -4.18 3.14
N GLY A 41 6.46 -3.15 3.05
CA GLY A 41 6.38 -2.10 2.05
C GLY A 41 7.51 -2.22 1.04
N LEU A 42 7.16 -2.25 -0.24
CA LEU A 42 8.07 -2.28 -1.38
C LEU A 42 7.91 -1.03 -2.22
N HIS A 43 9.02 -0.49 -2.72
CA HIS A 43 9.05 0.63 -3.64
C HIS A 43 9.74 0.22 -4.94
N GLU A 44 9.00 0.25 -6.05
CA GLU A 44 9.49 -0.06 -7.39
C GLU A 44 10.44 -1.29 -7.43
N PRO A 45 10.01 -2.45 -6.91
CA PRO A 45 10.87 -3.63 -6.81
C PRO A 45 11.24 -4.16 -8.20
N THR A 46 12.47 -4.62 -8.36
CA THR A 46 12.84 -5.47 -9.50
C THR A 46 12.29 -6.89 -9.31
N GLU A 47 12.28 -7.68 -10.39
CA GLU A 47 11.86 -9.09 -10.35
C GLU A 47 12.66 -9.90 -9.30
N GLU A 48 13.99 -9.76 -9.31
CA GLU A 48 14.89 -10.44 -8.36
C GLU A 48 14.59 -10.07 -6.91
N GLU A 49 14.21 -8.82 -6.65
CA GLU A 49 13.89 -8.33 -5.30
C GLU A 49 12.49 -8.75 -4.84
N PHE A 50 11.57 -8.97 -5.79
CA PHE A 50 10.21 -9.43 -5.50
C PHE A 50 10.12 -10.96 -5.34
N ASP A 51 11.02 -11.72 -5.97
CA ASP A 51 11.02 -13.18 -5.94
C ASP A 51 10.99 -13.76 -4.52
N LEU A 52 11.76 -13.17 -3.61
CA LEU A 52 11.76 -13.57 -2.19
C LEU A 52 10.37 -13.39 -1.57
N VAL A 53 9.69 -12.29 -1.87
CA VAL A 53 8.36 -12.01 -1.34
C VAL A 53 7.31 -12.88 -2.03
N ARG A 54 7.46 -13.18 -3.32
CA ARG A 54 6.56 -14.11 -4.01
C ARG A 54 6.58 -15.49 -3.35
N ASP A 55 7.77 -16.05 -3.16
CA ASP A 55 7.94 -17.45 -2.77
C ASP A 55 7.55 -17.66 -1.29
N GLU A 56 7.96 -16.76 -0.39
CA GLU A 56 7.66 -16.86 1.04
C GLU A 56 6.17 -16.63 1.36
N PHE A 57 5.51 -15.73 0.62
CA PHE A 57 4.11 -15.36 0.88
C PHE A 57 3.10 -16.08 -0.02
N GLY A 58 3.56 -16.95 -0.93
CA GLY A 58 2.69 -17.71 -1.82
C GLY A 58 1.87 -16.84 -2.78
N LEU A 59 2.43 -15.72 -3.24
CA LEU A 59 1.71 -14.76 -4.07
C LEU A 59 1.41 -15.34 -5.45
N HIS A 60 0.19 -15.13 -5.95
CA HIS A 60 -0.21 -15.69 -7.24
C HIS A 60 0.64 -15.08 -8.38
N PRO A 61 1.22 -15.90 -9.30
CA PRO A 61 2.17 -15.41 -10.31
C PRO A 61 1.64 -14.27 -11.18
N LEU A 62 0.35 -14.30 -11.56
CA LEU A 62 -0.26 -13.22 -12.35
C LEU A 62 -0.35 -11.89 -11.58
N ALA A 63 -0.62 -11.95 -10.27
CA ALA A 63 -0.67 -10.74 -9.44
C ALA A 63 0.73 -10.16 -9.23
N VAL A 64 1.75 -11.01 -9.16
CA VAL A 64 3.16 -10.58 -9.13
C VAL A 64 3.57 -9.92 -10.45
N GLU A 65 3.22 -10.53 -11.58
CA GLU A 65 3.46 -9.93 -12.92
C GLU A 65 2.83 -8.54 -13.03
N ASP A 66 1.59 -8.38 -12.55
CA ASP A 66 0.90 -7.10 -12.52
C ASP A 66 1.56 -6.07 -11.59
N ALA A 67 2.03 -6.50 -10.42
CA ALA A 67 2.74 -5.62 -9.48
C ALA A 67 4.13 -5.20 -9.98
N LEU A 68 4.81 -6.01 -10.78
CA LEU A 68 6.10 -5.68 -11.38
C LEU A 68 5.95 -4.79 -12.63
N ARG A 69 4.96 -5.07 -13.48
CA ARG A 69 4.74 -4.30 -14.72
C ARG A 69 4.10 -2.95 -14.50
N ALA A 70 3.39 -2.77 -13.39
CA ALA A 70 2.54 -1.61 -13.14
C ALA A 70 1.53 -1.41 -14.28
N HIS A 71 1.07 -0.18 -14.48
CA HIS A 71 0.09 0.27 -15.48
C HIS A 71 -1.28 -0.44 -15.38
N GLN A 72 -1.64 -0.87 -14.18
CA GLN A 72 -2.89 -1.57 -13.94
C GLN A 72 -4.05 -0.59 -13.71
N ARG A 73 -5.26 -0.99 -14.09
CA ARG A 73 -6.48 -0.29 -13.68
C ARG A 73 -6.86 -0.70 -12.27
N PRO A 74 -7.51 0.17 -11.47
CA PRO A 74 -8.04 -0.22 -10.17
C PRO A 74 -8.89 -1.48 -10.27
N LYS A 75 -8.59 -2.47 -9.44
CA LYS A 75 -9.26 -3.77 -9.41
C LYS A 75 -9.07 -4.45 -8.07
N LEU A 76 -9.95 -5.41 -7.79
CA LEU A 76 -9.80 -6.38 -6.71
C LEU A 76 -9.94 -7.77 -7.31
N GLU A 77 -8.96 -8.62 -7.04
CA GLU A 77 -8.94 -10.02 -7.45
C GLU A 77 -8.80 -10.90 -6.21
N VAL A 78 -9.56 -11.99 -6.22
CA VAL A 78 -9.54 -12.99 -5.15
C VAL A 78 -8.80 -14.21 -5.68
N TYR A 79 -7.72 -14.57 -5.01
CA TYR A 79 -6.99 -15.82 -5.20
C TYR A 79 -7.27 -16.75 -4.02
N ASP A 80 -6.89 -18.02 -4.13
CA ASP A 80 -7.22 -19.04 -3.12
C ASP A 80 -6.76 -18.66 -1.71
N ASP A 81 -5.54 -18.13 -1.59
CA ASP A 81 -4.90 -17.82 -0.31
C ASP A 81 -4.65 -16.32 -0.07
N SER A 82 -5.05 -15.44 -1.01
CA SER A 82 -4.82 -14.00 -0.89
C SER A 82 -5.78 -13.14 -1.71
N LEU A 83 -5.88 -11.87 -1.31
CA LEU A 83 -6.51 -10.80 -2.09
C LEU A 83 -5.41 -9.95 -2.76
N PHE A 84 -5.67 -9.53 -3.99
CA PHE A 84 -4.85 -8.56 -4.69
C PHE A 84 -5.69 -7.33 -5.05
N VAL A 85 -5.26 -6.16 -4.62
CA VAL A 85 -5.96 -4.89 -4.86
C VAL A 85 -5.02 -3.91 -5.54
N VAL A 86 -5.52 -3.22 -6.56
CA VAL A 86 -4.83 -2.10 -7.22
C VAL A 86 -5.59 -0.81 -6.93
N LEU A 87 -4.88 0.18 -6.40
CA LEU A 87 -5.36 1.55 -6.15
C LEU A 87 -4.53 2.55 -6.96
N LYS A 88 -5.09 3.74 -7.18
CA LYS A 88 -4.50 4.81 -8.00
C LYS A 88 -4.40 6.13 -7.23
N PRO A 89 -3.45 6.28 -6.30
CA PRO A 89 -3.19 7.59 -5.70
C PRO A 89 -2.99 8.63 -6.81
N ILE A 90 -3.65 9.78 -6.72
CA ILE A 90 -3.47 10.88 -7.67
C ILE A 90 -2.69 12.00 -7.00
N VAL A 91 -1.93 12.76 -7.77
CA VAL A 91 -1.22 13.95 -7.31
C VAL A 91 -1.56 15.09 -8.25
N TYR A 92 -1.93 16.24 -7.71
CA TYR A 92 -2.07 17.48 -8.47
C TYR A 92 -0.81 18.30 -8.31
N GLU A 93 -0.28 18.81 -9.42
CA GLU A 93 0.88 19.70 -9.48
C GLU A 93 0.41 21.10 -9.90
N PRO A 94 0.19 22.02 -8.95
CA PRO A 94 -0.36 23.35 -9.22
C PRO A 94 0.53 24.21 -10.13
N GLU A 95 1.84 23.96 -10.19
CA GLU A 95 2.72 24.74 -11.08
C GLU A 95 2.50 24.39 -12.57
N SER A 96 1.93 23.23 -12.85
CA SER A 96 1.77 22.69 -14.22
C SER A 96 0.33 22.34 -14.57
N ASP A 97 -0.62 22.62 -13.68
CA ASP A 97 -2.04 22.25 -13.78
C ASP A 97 -2.27 20.79 -14.20
N THR A 98 -1.38 19.90 -13.75
CA THR A 98 -1.35 18.51 -14.18
C THR A 98 -1.74 17.60 -13.03
N VAL A 99 -2.63 16.66 -13.32
CA VAL A 99 -2.94 15.53 -12.43
C VAL A 99 -2.22 14.29 -12.93
N SER A 100 -1.37 13.72 -12.09
CA SER A 100 -0.75 12.42 -12.31
C SER A 100 -1.43 11.34 -11.45
N ALA A 101 -1.26 10.09 -11.85
CA ALA A 101 -1.77 8.93 -11.11
C ALA A 101 -0.64 7.91 -10.92
N ASP A 102 -0.32 7.66 -9.67
CA ASP A 102 0.63 6.65 -9.22
C ASP A 102 -0.08 5.30 -9.03
N GLU A 103 0.68 4.27 -8.66
CA GLU A 103 0.12 2.93 -8.42
C GLU A 103 0.46 2.41 -7.05
N LEU A 104 -0.56 1.84 -6.42
CA LEU A 104 -0.43 1.15 -5.15
C LEU A 104 -1.12 -0.20 -5.24
N MET A 105 -0.33 -1.27 -5.19
CA MET A 105 -0.81 -2.63 -5.10
C MET A 105 -0.76 -3.12 -3.66
N VAL A 106 -1.78 -3.86 -3.25
CA VAL A 106 -1.90 -4.43 -1.90
C VAL A 106 -2.21 -5.91 -2.03
N PHE A 107 -1.31 -6.75 -1.54
CA PHE A 107 -1.52 -8.18 -1.34
C PHE A 107 -1.93 -8.41 0.11
N ILE A 108 -2.95 -9.22 0.35
CA ILE A 108 -3.46 -9.52 1.68
C ILE A 108 -3.61 -11.02 1.80
N GLY A 109 -2.90 -11.62 2.73
CA GLY A 109 -3.05 -13.03 3.09
C GLY A 109 -3.62 -13.22 4.48
N ASP A 110 -3.49 -14.45 4.97
CA ASP A 110 -3.97 -14.91 6.26
C ASP A 110 -3.29 -14.20 7.46
N ALA A 111 -1.99 -13.93 7.34
CA ALA A 111 -1.21 -13.26 8.39
C ALA A 111 -0.21 -12.23 7.82
N PHE A 112 -0.49 -11.67 6.65
CA PHE A 112 0.40 -10.68 6.04
C PHE A 112 -0.33 -9.65 5.16
N VAL A 113 0.34 -8.52 4.97
CA VAL A 113 0.03 -7.54 3.93
C VAL A 113 1.32 -7.07 3.26
N VAL A 114 1.35 -7.08 1.94
CA VAL A 114 2.45 -6.51 1.14
C VAL A 114 1.91 -5.34 0.35
N THR A 115 2.49 -4.16 0.54
CA THR A 115 2.16 -2.96 -0.24
C THR A 115 3.29 -2.68 -1.21
N VAL A 116 2.99 -2.58 -2.50
CA VAL A 116 3.94 -2.23 -3.57
C VAL A 116 3.52 -0.89 -4.14
N ARG A 117 4.41 0.09 -4.14
CA ARG A 117 4.14 1.38 -4.77
C ARG A 117 5.06 1.63 -5.96
N HIS A 118 4.51 2.26 -6.98
CA HIS A 118 5.23 2.88 -8.10
C HIS A 118 4.90 4.38 -8.07
N GLY A 119 5.92 5.22 -8.01
CA GLY A 119 5.78 6.65 -7.69
C GLY A 119 5.80 6.98 -6.19
N GLU A 120 5.65 8.28 -5.89
CA GLU A 120 5.83 8.84 -4.54
C GLU A 120 4.53 9.31 -3.87
N GLY A 121 3.43 9.40 -4.62
CA GLY A 121 2.12 9.92 -4.17
C GLY A 121 1.36 9.01 -3.22
N ALA A 122 1.81 7.77 -2.99
CA ALA A 122 1.15 6.84 -2.08
C ALA A 122 1.42 7.22 -0.59
N PRO A 123 0.38 7.52 0.22
CA PRO A 123 0.55 8.03 1.59
C PRO A 123 0.91 6.94 2.63
N LEU A 124 1.61 5.87 2.22
CA LEU A 124 1.85 4.67 3.04
C LEU A 124 2.55 4.96 4.38
N ALA A 125 3.53 5.87 4.41
CA ALA A 125 4.22 6.23 5.64
C ALA A 125 3.32 6.99 6.62
N ALA A 126 2.41 7.82 6.12
CA ALA A 126 1.42 8.51 6.95
C ALA A 126 0.36 7.52 7.45
N VAL A 127 -0.15 6.65 6.58
CA VAL A 127 -1.11 5.59 6.93
C VAL A 127 -0.54 4.68 8.01
N ARG A 128 0.71 4.23 7.87
CA ARG A 128 1.38 3.39 8.86
C ARG A 128 1.51 4.08 10.21
N ARG A 129 1.97 5.34 10.24
CA ARG A 129 2.07 6.12 11.49
C ARG A 129 0.71 6.31 12.18
N ARG A 130 -0.35 6.58 11.41
CA ARG A 130 -1.73 6.67 11.92
C ARG A 130 -2.14 5.36 12.58
N LEU A 131 -2.01 4.26 11.85
CA LEU A 131 -2.37 2.93 12.34
C LEU A 131 -1.56 2.52 13.58
N GLU A 132 -0.27 2.84 13.64
CA GLU A 132 0.56 2.60 14.83
C GLU A 132 0.13 3.41 16.06
N SER A 133 -0.56 4.54 15.87
CA SER A 133 -1.19 5.31 16.94
C SER A 133 -2.57 4.79 17.34
N GLU A 134 -3.13 3.85 16.58
CA GLU A 134 -4.47 3.26 16.77
C GLU A 134 -4.40 1.72 16.90
N PRO A 135 -3.80 1.17 17.99
CA PRO A 135 -3.66 -0.28 18.17
C PRO A 135 -4.98 -1.05 18.09
N GLU A 136 -6.08 -0.42 18.53
CA GLU A 136 -7.43 -0.99 18.49
C GLU A 136 -7.95 -1.22 17.06
N VAL A 137 -7.46 -0.45 16.08
CA VAL A 137 -7.76 -0.68 14.66
C VAL A 137 -6.79 -1.71 14.10
N LEU A 138 -5.51 -1.58 14.44
CA LEU A 138 -4.45 -2.42 13.89
C LEU A 138 -4.56 -3.90 14.32
N LYS A 139 -5.16 -4.18 15.47
CA LYS A 139 -5.46 -5.56 15.92
C LYS A 139 -6.47 -6.30 15.04
N HIS A 140 -7.18 -5.61 14.14
CA HIS A 140 -8.03 -6.26 13.13
C HIS A 140 -7.24 -6.94 12.00
N GLY A 141 -5.90 -6.83 12.03
CA GLY A 141 -5.00 -7.59 11.19
C GLY A 141 -4.78 -6.96 9.80
N PRO A 142 -4.35 -7.75 8.80
CA PRO A 142 -4.01 -7.26 7.46
C PRO A 142 -5.10 -6.42 6.78
N THR A 143 -6.37 -6.76 7.01
CA THR A 143 -7.51 -6.03 6.43
C THR A 143 -7.63 -4.59 6.94
N ALA A 144 -7.15 -4.30 8.15
CA ALA A 144 -7.09 -2.95 8.70
C ALA A 144 -6.17 -2.05 7.87
N VAL A 145 -5.08 -2.62 7.33
CA VAL A 145 -4.16 -1.91 6.45
C VAL A 145 -4.82 -1.57 5.14
N LEU A 146 -5.52 -2.51 4.50
CA LEU A 146 -6.26 -2.22 3.26
C LEU A 146 -7.32 -1.13 3.48
N TYR A 147 -8.07 -1.22 4.58
CA TYR A 147 -9.03 -0.20 4.96
C TYR A 147 -8.37 1.18 5.04
N ALA A 148 -7.33 1.31 5.87
CA ALA A 148 -6.69 2.59 6.14
C ALA A 148 -5.96 3.18 4.92
N VAL A 149 -5.43 2.32 4.05
CA VAL A 149 -4.83 2.72 2.77
C VAL A 149 -5.91 3.21 1.81
N SER A 150 -7.01 2.47 1.67
CA SER A 150 -8.10 2.85 0.77
C SER A 150 -8.76 4.16 1.21
N ASP A 151 -9.00 4.31 2.51
CA ASP A 151 -9.50 5.53 3.18
C ASP A 151 -8.61 6.73 2.83
N ALA A 152 -7.31 6.62 3.05
CA ALA A 152 -6.37 7.70 2.74
C ALA A 152 -6.29 8.06 1.25
N VAL A 153 -6.38 7.06 0.35
CA VAL A 153 -6.38 7.30 -1.10
C VAL A 153 -7.66 8.01 -1.53
N VAL A 154 -8.82 7.60 -1.01
CA VAL A 154 -10.11 8.20 -1.35
C VAL A 154 -10.24 9.61 -0.79
N ASP A 155 -9.80 9.84 0.46
CA ASP A 155 -9.78 11.18 1.05
C ASP A 155 -8.93 12.14 0.23
N HIS A 156 -7.75 11.67 -0.23
CA HIS A 156 -6.87 12.48 -1.06
C HIS A 156 -7.48 12.86 -2.41
N TYR A 157 -8.40 12.05 -2.97
CA TYR A 157 -9.14 12.45 -4.17
C TYR A 157 -10.02 13.68 -3.93
N MET A 158 -10.57 13.82 -2.73
CA MET A 158 -11.40 14.98 -2.37
C MET A 158 -10.55 16.23 -2.19
N ASP A 159 -9.34 16.09 -1.63
CA ASP A 159 -8.38 17.20 -1.53
C ASP A 159 -8.02 17.73 -2.92
N VAL A 160 -7.60 16.83 -3.82
CA VAL A 160 -7.23 17.18 -5.21
C VAL A 160 -8.41 17.77 -5.98
N ALA A 161 -9.62 17.25 -5.81
CA ALA A 161 -10.82 17.82 -6.42
C ALA A 161 -11.09 19.25 -5.93
N GLY A 162 -10.80 19.55 -4.66
CA GLY A 162 -10.89 20.89 -4.09
C GLY A 162 -9.87 21.85 -4.69
N GLU A 163 -8.62 21.41 -4.86
CA GLU A 163 -7.56 22.22 -5.47
C GLU A 163 -7.87 22.55 -6.94
N LEU A 164 -8.32 21.57 -7.71
CA LEU A 164 -8.75 21.78 -9.10
C LEU A 164 -9.94 22.74 -9.21
N GLN A 165 -10.87 22.71 -8.25
CA GLN A 165 -12.00 23.64 -8.22
C GLN A 165 -11.52 25.08 -8.01
N VAL A 166 -10.54 25.31 -7.14
CA VAL A 166 -9.95 26.63 -6.91
C VAL A 166 -9.25 27.14 -8.17
N ASP A 167 -8.45 26.29 -8.82
CA ASP A 167 -7.75 26.65 -10.06
C ASP A 167 -8.74 27.01 -11.19
N LEU A 168 -9.82 26.23 -11.35
CA LEU A 168 -10.89 26.53 -12.30
C LEU A 168 -11.52 27.91 -12.04
N GLU A 169 -11.80 28.24 -10.77
CA GLU A 169 -12.36 29.55 -10.40
C GLU A 169 -11.40 30.71 -10.71
N GLU A 170 -10.09 30.51 -10.51
CA GLU A 170 -9.07 31.50 -10.86
C GLU A 170 -8.94 31.70 -12.37
N LEU A 171 -9.00 30.63 -13.15
CA LEU A 171 -9.01 30.70 -14.62
C LEU A 171 -10.28 31.40 -15.15
N GLU A 172 -11.45 31.10 -14.59
CA GLU A 172 -12.70 31.78 -14.96
C GLU A 172 -12.62 33.30 -14.69
N ALA A 173 -12.08 33.71 -13.54
CA ALA A 173 -11.91 35.11 -13.17
C ALA A 173 -10.90 35.87 -14.07
N GLN A 174 -10.01 35.17 -14.76
CA GLN A 174 -9.08 35.78 -15.72
C GLN A 174 -9.69 35.97 -17.11
N VAL A 175 -10.69 35.16 -17.46
CA VAL A 175 -11.33 35.16 -18.79
C VAL A 175 -12.55 36.08 -18.85
N PHE A 176 -13.27 36.26 -17.75
CA PHE A 176 -14.50 37.07 -17.65
C PHE A 176 -14.30 38.40 -16.91
#